data_AF-A0A8J2PGA9-F1
#
_entry.id   AF-A0A8J2PGA9-F1
#
_cell.length_a   1.000
_cell.length_b   1.000
_cell.length_c   1.000
_cell.angle_alpha   90.00
_cell.angle_beta   90.00
_cell.angle_gamma   90.00
#
_symmetry.space_group_name_H-M   'P 1'
#
loop_
_entity.id
_entity.type
_entity.pdbx_description
1 polymer ?
#
loop_
_entity_poly.entity_id
_entity_poly.type
_entity_poly.pdbx_seq_one_letter_code
_entity_poly.pdbx_strand_id
1 'polypeptide(L)'
;MVVLLAGVQKSLLFNNILNAINLATWIFVMVAGLFYVDFSNWTDYGGFLPFGWSGVLTGAATCFYAFIGFDIIATTGEEANNPKKSIPLAIVSSLAIILVAYVTSSMILTLV
;
A
#
# COMPACT_ATOMS: atom_id res chain seq x y z
N MET A 1 22.77 -1.70 5.10
CA MET A 1 23.87 -0.76 5.45
C MET A 1 24.90 -0.56 4.34
N VAL A 2 25.30 -1.59 3.58
CA VAL A 2 26.31 -1.45 2.51
C VAL A 2 25.87 -0.52 1.36
N VAL A 3 24.58 -0.47 1.01
CA VAL A 3 24.04 0.39 -0.06
C VAL A 3 24.01 1.89 0.32
N LEU A 4 23.88 2.21 1.62
CA LEU A 4 23.88 3.61 2.09
C LEU A 4 25.28 4.25 2.02
N LEU A 5 26.33 3.44 2.09
CA LEU A 5 27.73 3.89 1.98
C LEU A 5 28.14 4.24 0.54
N ALA A 6 27.38 3.80 -0.47
CA ALA A 6 27.70 3.98 -1.89
C ALA A 6 27.21 5.31 -2.50
N GLY A 7 26.58 6.17 -1.69
CA GLY A 7 26.10 7.49 -2.08
C GLY A 7 24.59 7.56 -2.35
N VAL A 8 23.98 8.64 -1.86
CA VAL A 8 22.52 8.89 -1.87
C VAL A 8 21.93 8.79 -3.28
N GLN A 9 22.62 9.29 -4.31
CA GLN A 9 22.11 9.25 -5.68
C GLN A 9 21.97 7.83 -6.25
N LYS A 10 22.86 6.90 -5.88
CA LYS A 10 22.77 5.48 -6.30
C LYS A 10 21.73 4.73 -5.48
N SER A 11 21.56 5.09 -4.21
CA SER A 11 20.54 4.52 -3.32
C SER A 11 19.12 4.88 -3.77
N LEU A 12 18.89 6.14 -4.19
CA LEU A 12 17.59 6.60 -4.70
C LEU A 12 17.17 5.83 -5.96
N LEU A 13 18.09 5.61 -6.91
CA LEU A 13 17.79 4.88 -8.13
C LEU A 13 17.48 3.40 -7.85
N PHE A 14 18.24 2.76 -6.96
CA PHE A 14 17.96 1.38 -6.54
C PHE A 14 16.60 1.26 -5.85
N ASN A 15 16.29 2.16 -4.91
CA ASN A 15 14.99 2.18 -4.23
C ASN A 15 13.84 2.40 -5.22
N ASN A 16 14.00 3.32 -6.18
CA ASN A 16 12.97 3.57 -7.19
C ASN A 16 12.72 2.35 -8.10
N ILE A 17 13.77 1.58 -8.43
CA ILE A 17 13.62 0.31 -9.17
C ILE A 17 12.81 -0.71 -8.36
N LEU A 18 13.12 -0.89 -7.07
CA LEU A 18 12.37 -1.79 -6.21
C LEU A 18 10.90 -1.38 -6.09
N ASN A 19 10.65 -0.08 -5.93
CA ASN A 19 9.29 0.45 -5.89
C ASN A 19 8.55 0.21 -7.22
N ALA A 20 9.22 0.38 -8.36
CA ALA A 20 8.63 0.09 -9.67
C ALA A 20 8.26 -1.39 -9.83
N ILE A 21 9.09 -2.31 -9.33
CA ILE A 21 8.80 -3.75 -9.36
C ILE A 21 7.60 -4.07 -8.46
N ASN A 22 7.55 -3.51 -7.25
CA ASN A 22 6.40 -3.68 -6.36
C ASN A 22 5.10 -3.16 -7.00
N LEU A 23 5.16 -1.98 -7.62
CA LEU A 23 4.02 -1.40 -8.32
C LEU A 23 3.58 -2.26 -9.51
N ALA A 24 4.54 -2.78 -10.29
CA ALA A 24 4.26 -3.69 -11.40
C ALA A 24 3.59 -4.99 -10.93
N THR A 25 4.04 -5.54 -9.80
CA THR A 25 3.46 -6.74 -9.18
C THR A 25 2.03 -6.47 -8.73
N TRP A 26 1.80 -5.32 -8.08
CA TRP A 26 0.45 -4.90 -7.71
C TRP A 26 -0.45 -4.77 -8.94
N ILE A 27 -0.04 -4.05 -9.99
CA ILE A 27 -0.81 -3.92 -11.23
C ILE A 27 -1.11 -5.28 -11.85
N PHE A 28 -0.14 -6.19 -11.89
CA PHE A 28 -0.33 -7.54 -12.42
C PHE A 28 -1.42 -8.31 -11.65
N VAL A 29 -1.38 -8.29 -10.32
CA VAL A 29 -2.41 -8.94 -9.47
C VAL A 29 -3.78 -8.32 -9.73
N MET A 30 -3.86 -7.00 -9.86
CA MET A 30 -5.11 -6.31 -10.14
C MET A 30 -5.70 -6.71 -11.50
N VAL A 31 -4.88 -6.73 -12.55
CA VAL A 31 -5.30 -7.11 -13.90
C VAL A 31 -5.70 -8.58 -13.96
N ALA A 32 -4.91 -9.48 -13.36
CA ALA A 32 -5.23 -10.90 -13.30
C ALA A 32 -6.55 -11.14 -12.54
N GLY A 33 -6.74 -10.47 -11.41
CA GLY A 33 -7.95 -10.60 -10.61
C GLY A 33 -9.21 -10.16 -11.33
N LEU A 34 -9.16 -9.09 -12.14
CA LEU A 34 -10.32 -8.63 -12.92
C LEU A 34 -10.91 -9.70 -13.87
N PHE A 35 -10.11 -10.67 -14.33
CA PHE A 35 -10.60 -11.77 -15.17
C PHE A 35 -11.38 -12.84 -14.40
N TYR A 36 -11.21 -12.91 -13.09
CA TYR A 36 -11.84 -13.90 -12.20
C TYR A 36 -12.92 -13.30 -11.29
N VAL A 37 -13.18 -11.99 -11.39
CA VAL A 37 -14.18 -11.30 -10.56
C VAL A 37 -15.59 -11.85 -10.82
N ASP A 38 -16.21 -12.35 -9.75
CA ASP A 38 -17.61 -12.72 -9.70
C ASP A 38 -18.30 -12.01 -8.51
N PHE A 39 -19.35 -11.23 -8.81
CA PHE A 39 -20.10 -10.49 -7.79
C PHE A 39 -20.91 -11.40 -6.85
N SER A 40 -21.14 -12.67 -7.24
CA SER A 40 -21.79 -13.65 -6.37
C SER A 40 -20.96 -13.96 -5.12
N ASN A 41 -19.63 -13.82 -5.16
CA ASN A 41 -18.74 -14.05 -4.01
C ASN A 41 -19.04 -13.12 -2.81
N TRP A 42 -19.68 -11.96 -3.04
CA TRP A 42 -20.09 -11.05 -1.96
C TRP A 42 -21.46 -11.37 -1.37
N THR A 43 -22.27 -12.16 -2.07
CA THR A 43 -23.61 -12.57 -1.61
C THR A 43 -23.63 -13.99 -1.09
N ASP A 44 -22.82 -14.85 -1.68
CA ASP A 44 -22.65 -16.24 -1.28
C ASP A 44 -21.63 -16.33 -0.14
N TYR A 45 -21.62 -17.45 0.60
CA TYR A 45 -20.76 -17.67 1.78
C TYR A 45 -21.04 -16.77 3.01
N GLY A 46 -22.28 -16.31 3.19
CA GLY A 46 -22.69 -15.54 4.37
C GLY A 46 -22.75 -14.03 4.16
N GLY A 47 -22.68 -13.57 2.90
CA GLY A 47 -22.81 -12.17 2.49
C GLY A 47 -21.55 -11.35 2.74
N PHE A 48 -21.66 -10.02 2.66
CA PHE A 48 -20.53 -9.10 2.80
C PHE A 48 -19.90 -9.07 4.21
N LEU A 49 -20.65 -9.48 5.25
CA LEU A 49 -20.21 -9.44 6.65
C LEU A 49 -20.48 -10.76 7.38
N PRO A 50 -19.85 -11.87 6.97
CA PRO A 50 -20.11 -13.19 7.55
C PRO A 50 -19.68 -13.28 9.02
N PHE A 51 -18.69 -12.49 9.42
CA PHE A 51 -18.16 -12.42 10.80
C PHE A 51 -18.71 -11.22 11.61
N GLY A 52 -19.66 -10.46 11.04
CA GLY A 52 -20.19 -9.24 11.63
C GLY A 52 -19.13 -8.19 11.99
N TRP A 53 -19.52 -7.22 12.83
CA TRP A 53 -18.64 -6.12 13.25
C TRP A 53 -17.43 -6.56 14.07
N SER A 54 -17.54 -7.68 14.79
CA SER A 54 -16.42 -8.23 15.55
C SER A 54 -15.29 -8.65 14.62
N GLY A 55 -15.60 -9.33 13.52
CA GLY A 55 -14.60 -9.71 12.52
C GLY A 55 -13.96 -8.51 11.83
N VAL A 56 -14.75 -7.46 11.55
CA VAL A 56 -14.23 -6.20 10.98
C VAL A 56 -13.22 -5.55 11.91
N LEU A 57 -13.51 -5.46 13.22
CA LEU A 57 -12.59 -4.89 14.22
C LEU A 57 -11.29 -5.69 14.34
N THR A 58 -11.38 -7.02 14.37
CA THR A 58 -10.20 -7.89 14.42
C THR A 58 -9.36 -7.79 13.13
N GLY A 59 -10.01 -7.75 11.97
CA GLY A 59 -9.35 -7.55 10.68
C GLY A 59 -8.72 -6.15 10.55
N ALA A 60 -9.38 -5.11 11.04
CA ALA A 60 -8.81 -3.76 11.06
C ALA A 60 -7.53 -3.69 11.88
N ALA A 61 -7.48 -4.41 13.02
CA ALA A 61 -6.28 -4.49 13.85
C ALA A 61 -5.10 -5.17 13.13
N THR A 62 -5.34 -6.22 12.35
CA THR A 62 -4.28 -6.88 11.58
C THR A 62 -3.85 -6.03 10.38
N CYS A 63 -4.80 -5.38 9.69
CA CYS A 63 -4.52 -4.48 8.57
C CYS A 63 -3.72 -3.23 8.99
N PHE A 64 -3.75 -2.84 10.26
CA PHE A 64 -2.94 -1.72 10.76
C PHE A 64 -1.44 -1.91 10.48
N TYR A 65 -0.95 -3.15 10.49
CA TYR A 65 0.44 -3.47 10.16
C TYR A 65 0.84 -3.00 8.74
N ALA A 66 -0.10 -3.04 7.79
CA ALA A 66 0.15 -2.61 6.41
C ALA A 66 0.40 -1.10 6.29
N PHE A 67 -0.02 -0.29 7.26
CA PHE A 67 0.20 1.16 7.26
C PHE A 67 1.51 1.58 7.94
N ILE A 68 2.30 0.64 8.48
CA ILE A 68 3.58 0.97 9.10
C ILE A 68 4.59 1.42 8.04
N GLY A 69 5.32 2.51 8.31
CA GLY A 69 6.42 2.99 7.47
C GLY A 69 6.25 4.40 6.90
N PHE A 70 5.12 5.09 7.13
CA PHE A 70 4.95 6.49 6.70
C PHE A 70 5.90 7.45 7.44
N ASP A 71 6.34 7.09 8.64
CA ASP A 71 7.26 7.82 9.50
C ASP A 71 8.67 7.94 8.90
N ILE A 72 9.06 6.99 8.05
CA ILE A 72 10.34 7.00 7.31
C ILE A 72 10.46 8.26 6.43
N ILE A 73 9.34 8.76 5.90
CA ILE A 73 9.29 9.99 5.07
C ILE A 73 9.73 11.21 5.88
N ALA A 74 9.38 11.25 7.18
CA ALA A 74 9.78 12.34 8.06
C ALA A 74 11.29 12.30 8.38
N THR A 75 11.86 11.09 8.45
CA THR A 75 13.31 10.90 8.68
C THR A 75 14.15 11.35 7.49
N THR A 76 13.61 11.34 6.27
CA THR A 76 14.32 11.78 5.05
C THR A 76 14.30 13.30 4.83
N GLY A 77 13.94 14.08 5.85
CA GLY A 77 13.77 15.53 5.74
C GLY A 77 15.05 16.31 5.43
N GLU A 78 16.24 15.79 5.76
CA GLU A 78 17.52 16.44 5.46
C GLU A 78 17.87 16.44 3.96
N GLU A 79 17.33 15.48 3.20
CA GLU A 79 17.51 15.37 1.74
C GLU A 79 16.35 16.01 0.96
N ALA A 80 15.30 16.45 1.65
CA ALA A 80 14.09 16.96 1.03
C ALA A 80 14.24 18.43 0.62
N ASN A 81 13.88 18.74 -0.63
CA ASN A 81 13.78 20.12 -1.08
C ASN A 81 12.56 20.79 -0.42
N ASN A 82 12.80 21.88 0.33
CA ASN A 82 11.79 22.62 1.10
C ASN A 82 10.95 21.74 2.07
N PRO A 83 11.58 21.20 3.13
CA PRO A 83 10.99 20.17 3.99
C PRO A 83 9.69 20.60 4.68
N LYS A 84 9.53 21.89 4.97
CA LYS A 84 8.32 22.45 5.61
C LYS A 84 7.04 22.19 4.82
N LYS A 85 7.13 22.06 3.49
CA LYS A 85 5.98 21.83 2.60
C LYS A 85 6.02 20.45 1.93
N SER A 86 7.20 19.95 1.56
CA SER A 86 7.33 18.68 0.86
C SER A 86 7.05 17.47 1.75
N ILE A 87 7.51 17.47 3.02
CA ILE A 87 7.29 16.34 3.93
C ILE A 87 5.80 16.13 4.26
N PRO A 88 5.04 17.16 4.68
CA PRO A 88 3.61 16.96 4.97
C PRO A 88 2.83 16.52 3.73
N LEU A 89 3.14 17.10 2.56
CA LEU A 89 2.51 16.71 1.30
C LEU A 89 2.84 15.26 0.92
N ALA A 90 4.09 14.83 1.09
CA ALA A 90 4.54 13.48 0.80
C ALA A 90 3.85 12.45 1.70
N ILE A 91 3.70 12.73 3.00
CA ILE A 91 3.00 11.85 3.95
C ILE A 91 1.52 11.71 3.57
N VAL A 92 0.83 12.81 3.34
CA VAL A 92 -0.61 12.77 3.02
C VAL A 92 -0.86 12.10 1.66
N SER A 93 -0.04 12.40 0.65
CA SER A 93 -0.18 11.80 -0.67
C SER A 93 0.16 10.31 -0.67
N SER A 94 1.21 9.88 0.04
CA SER A 94 1.56 8.45 0.13
C SER A 94 0.49 7.66 0.86
N LEU A 95 -0.04 8.17 1.98
CA LEU A 95 -1.13 7.54 2.72
C LEU A 95 -2.39 7.43 1.86
N ALA A 96 -2.75 8.47 1.11
CA ALA A 96 -3.89 8.43 0.21
C ALA A 96 -3.72 7.38 -0.91
N ILE A 97 -2.54 7.30 -1.52
CA ILE A 97 -2.24 6.31 -2.57
C ILE A 97 -2.32 4.88 -2.00
N ILE A 98 -1.72 4.63 -0.84
CA ILE A 98 -1.73 3.33 -0.19
C ILE A 98 -3.15 2.92 0.22
N LEU A 99 -3.94 3.86 0.74
CA LEU A 99 -5.34 3.62 1.08
C LEU A 99 -6.14 3.13 -0.15
N VAL A 100 -6.00 3.82 -1.28
CA VAL A 100 -6.66 3.42 -2.53
C VAL A 100 -6.16 2.04 -2.99
N ALA A 101 -4.85 1.80 -2.97
CA ALA A 101 -4.27 0.53 -3.37
C ALA A 101 -4.83 -0.64 -2.52
N TYR A 102 -4.90 -0.48 -1.20
CA TYR A 102 -5.40 -1.51 -0.29
C TYR A 102 -6.91 -1.74 -0.42
N VAL A 103 -7.72 -0.69 -0.53
CA VAL A 103 -9.16 -0.85 -0.77
C VAL A 103 -9.41 -1.58 -2.08
N THR A 104 -8.70 -1.21 -3.14
CA THR A 104 -8.89 -1.84 -4.46
C THR A 104 -8.40 -3.29 -4.45
N SER A 105 -7.26 -3.58 -3.80
CA SER A 105 -6.78 -4.96 -3.64
C SER A 105 -7.72 -5.81 -2.81
N SER A 106 -8.24 -5.29 -1.69
CA SER A 106 -9.23 -6.00 -0.87
C SER A 106 -10.49 -6.30 -1.68
N MET A 107 -10.97 -5.33 -2.47
CA MET A 107 -12.14 -5.51 -3.33
C MET A 107 -11.92 -6.61 -4.37
N ILE A 108 -10.80 -6.57 -5.11
CA ILE A 108 -10.50 -7.60 -6.11
C ILE A 108 -10.34 -8.97 -5.45
N LEU A 109 -9.53 -9.09 -4.40
CA LEU A 109 -9.28 -10.37 -3.74
C LEU A 109 -10.53 -11.00 -3.12
N THR A 110 -11.53 -10.20 -2.74
CA THR A 110 -12.80 -10.72 -2.20
C THR A 110 -13.79 -11.07 -3.30
N LEU A 111 -13.61 -10.53 -4.51
CA LEU A 111 -14.49 -10.78 -5.66
C LEU A 111 -13.97 -11.90 -6.58
N VAL A 112 -12.68 -12.20 -6.53
CA VAL A 112 -12.06 -13.38 -7.17
C VAL A 112 -12.39 -14.63 -6.36
#